data_AF-A0A800DS24-F1
#
_entry.id   AF-A0A800DS24-F1
#
_cell.length_a   1.000
_cell.length_b   1.000
_cell.length_c   1.000
_cell.angle_alpha   90.00
_cell.angle_beta   90.00
_cell.angle_gamma   90.00
#
_symmetry.space_group_name_H-M   'P 1'
#
loop_
_entity.id
_entity.type
_entity.pdbx_description
1 polymer ?
#
loop_
_entity_poly.entity_id
_entity_poly.type
_entity_poly.pdbx_seq_one_letter_code
_entity_poly.pdbx_strand_id
1 'polypeptide(L)' 'MSIVTIELQSKQYEAIMEIASQEKKSEHQICLEAIEEYLERKEKLAKGRAALLKLGKGLGKGPRELADKHDEYLYGKEPL' A
#
# COMPACT_ATOMS: atom_id res chain seq x y z
N MET A 1 6.16 -27.85 -12.69
CA MET A 1 7.04 -26.67 -12.71
C MET A 1 6.44 -25.69 -13.70
N SER A 2 6.03 -24.52 -13.23
CA SER A 2 5.53 -23.46 -14.11
C SER A 2 6.73 -22.66 -14.62
N ILE A 3 6.91 -22.61 -15.95
CA ILE A 3 7.98 -21.81 -16.55
C ILE A 3 7.38 -20.42 -16.81
N VAL A 4 8.02 -19.40 -16.26
CA VAL A 4 7.65 -18.00 -16.46
C VAL A 4 8.80 -17.33 -17.19
N THR A 5 8.52 -16.83 -18.39
CA THR A 5 9.45 -16.03 -19.18
C THR A 5 9.16 -14.55 -18.97
N ILE A 6 10.19 -13.79 -18.58
CA ILE A 6 10.09 -12.35 -18.34
C ILE A 6 11.05 -11.67 -19.30
N GLU A 7 10.54 -10.73 -20.09
CA GLU A 7 11.36 -9.88 -20.93
C GLU A 7 11.81 -8.66 -20.12
N LEU A 8 13.12 -8.46 -20.03
CA LEU A 8 13.74 -7.35 -19.31
C LEU A 8 14.44 -6.44 -20.31
N GLN A 9 14.45 -5.14 -20.02
CA GLN A 9 15.29 -4.20 -20.76
C GLN A 9 16.76 -4.43 -20.42
N SER A 10 17.66 -4.16 -21.36
CA SER A 10 19.11 -4.41 -21.19
C SER A 10 19.67 -3.79 -19.91
N LYS A 11 19.26 -2.56 -19.58
CA LYS A 11 19.66 -1.87 -18.34
C LYS A 11 19.19 -2.57 -17.06
N GLN A 12 18.01 -3.18 -17.10
CA GLN A 12 17.45 -3.89 -15.94
C GLN A 12 18.18 -5.23 -15.74
N TYR A 13 18.54 -5.89 -16.84
CA TYR A 13 19.34 -7.11 -16.80
C TYR A 13 20.74 -6.85 -16.24
N GLU A 14 21.42 -5.79 -16.70
CA GLU A 14 22.73 -5.38 -16.16
C GLU A 14 22.66 -5.09 -14.65
N ALA A 15 21.62 -4.40 -14.19
CA ALA A 15 21.43 -4.12 -12.77
C ALA A 15 21.23 -5.42 -11.95
N ILE A 16 20.47 -6.39 -12.46
CA ILE A 16 20.27 -7.69 -11.80
C ILE A 16 21.59 -8.45 -11.72
N MET A 17 22.40 -8.45 -12.80
CA MET A 17 23.71 -9.08 -12.79
C MET A 17 24.64 -8.45 -11.74
N GLU A 18 24.65 -7.12 -11.65
CA GLU A 18 25.48 -6.41 -10.67
C GLU A 18 25.07 -6.75 -9.23
N ILE A 19 23.77 -6.74 -8.94
CA ILE A 19 23.22 -7.11 -7.63
C ILE A 19 23.51 -8.59 -7.32
N ALA A 20 23.34 -9.49 -8.29
CA ALA A 20 23.64 -10.91 -8.12
C ALA A 20 25.12 -11.14 -7.76
N SER A 21 26.03 -10.39 -8.40
CA SER A 21 27.47 -10.41 -8.11
C SER A 21 27.77 -9.87 -6.70
N GLN A 22 27.17 -8.75 -6.32
CA GLN A 22 27.37 -8.14 -4.99
C GLN A 22 26.85 -9.05 -3.86
N GLU A 23 25.68 -9.66 -4.04
CA GLU A 23 25.06 -10.53 -3.04
C GLU A 23 25.53 -11.99 -3.09
N LYS A 24 26.36 -12.36 -4.07
CA LYS A 24 26.81 -13.74 -4.32
C LYS A 24 25.66 -14.72 -4.46
N LYS A 25 24.57 -14.28 -5.10
CA LYS A 25 23.38 -15.08 -5.40
C LYS A 25 23.27 -15.32 -6.90
N SER A 26 22.44 -16.29 -7.29
CA SER A 26 22.11 -16.47 -8.71
C SER A 26 21.14 -15.37 -9.17
N GLU A 27 21.24 -14.97 -10.44
CA GLU A 27 20.31 -14.01 -11.06
C GLU A 27 18.84 -14.47 -10.91
N HIS A 28 18.60 -15.78 -11.06
CA HIS A 28 17.27 -16.37 -10.86
C HIS A 28 16.74 -16.15 -9.43
N GLN A 29 17.61 -16.27 -8.43
CA GLN A 29 17.23 -16.08 -7.04
C GLN A 29 16.95 -14.60 -6.73
N ILE A 30 17.75 -13.67 -7.27
CA ILE A 30 17.47 -12.24 -7.20
C ILE A 30 16.12 -11.89 -7.84
N CYS A 31 15.84 -12.46 -9.03
CA CYS A 31 14.56 -12.26 -9.71
C CYS A 31 13.38 -12.78 -8.88
N LEU A 32 13.50 -13.96 -8.28
CA LEU A 32 12.45 -14.51 -7.42
C LEU A 32 12.20 -13.64 -6.18
N GLU A 33 13.25 -13.28 -5.46
CA GLU A 33 13.16 -12.43 -4.27
C GLU A 33 12.52 -11.08 -4.60
N ALA A 34 12.89 -10.47 -5.72
CA ALA A 34 12.31 -9.21 -6.18
C ALA A 34 10.81 -9.32 -6.52
N ILE A 35 10.40 -10.42 -7.15
CA ILE A 35 8.98 -10.68 -7.47
C ILE A 35 8.18 -10.89 -6.18
N GLU A 36 8.69 -11.68 -5.25
CA GLU A 36 8.06 -11.92 -3.96
C GLU A 36 7.89 -10.62 -3.18
N GLU A 37 8.94 -9.81 -3.08
CA GLU A 37 8.90 -8.53 -2.39
C GLU A 37 7.88 -7.57 -3.04
N TYR A 38 7.83 -7.54 -4.37
CA TYR A 38 6.84 -6.75 -5.08
C TYR A 38 5.40 -7.18 -4.75
N LEU A 39 5.13 -8.49 -4.75
CA LEU A 39 3.83 -9.05 -4.42
C LEU A 39 3.43 -8.73 -2.98
N GLU A 40 4.35 -8.88 -2.02
CA GLU A 40 4.10 -8.51 -0.62
C GLU A 40 3.77 -7.02 -0.46
N ARG A 41 4.56 -6.14 -1.09
CA ARG A 41 4.32 -4.69 -1.05
C ARG A 41 2.95 -4.35 -1.64
N LYS A 42 2.57 -4.99 -2.75
CA LYS A 42 1.27 -4.81 -3.39
C LYS A 42 0.12 -5.25 -2.48
N GLU A 43 0.26 -6.38 -1.81
CA GLU A 43 -0.74 -6.88 -0.86
C GLU A 43 -0.87 -5.96 0.37
N LYS A 44 0.25 -5.50 0.94
CA LYS A 44 0.27 -4.52 2.04
C LYS A 44 -0.46 -3.23 1.65
N LEU A 45 -0.19 -2.70 0.45
CA LEU A 45 -0.89 -1.52 -0.07
C LEU A 45 -2.39 -1.78 -0.27
N ALA A 46 -2.77 -2.95 -0.79
CA ALA A 46 -4.18 -3.31 -0.95
C ALA A 46 -4.90 -3.39 0.40
N LYS A 47 -4.27 -4.00 1.42
CA LYS A 47 -4.79 -4.05 2.79
C LYS A 47 -4.91 -2.65 3.40
N GLY A 48 -3.90 -1.80 3.22
CA GLY A 48 -3.93 -0.40 3.69
C GLY A 48 -5.06 0.41 3.03
N ARG A 49 -5.25 0.27 1.72
CA ARG A 49 -6.37 0.90 0.99
C ARG A 49 -7.73 0.38 1.47
N ALA A 50 -7.85 -0.93 1.71
CA ALA A 50 -9.08 -1.51 2.24
C ALA A 50 -9.37 -1.03 3.67
N ALA A 51 -8.35 -0.89 4.52
CA ALA A 51 -8.46 -0.33 5.86
C ALA A 51 -8.89 1.15 5.81
N LEU A 52 -8.28 1.95 4.94
CA LEU A 52 -8.68 3.35 4.73
C LEU A 52 -10.10 3.49 4.18
N LEU A 53 -10.54 2.60 3.29
CA LEU A 53 -11.92 2.57 2.81
C LEU A 53 -12.90 2.18 3.91
N LYS A 54 -12.55 1.22 4.79
CA LYS A 54 -13.36 0.89 5.97
C LYS A 54 -13.41 2.05 6.96
N LEU A 55 -12.29 2.73 7.20
CA LEU A 55 -12.23 3.93 8.03
C LEU A 55 -12.99 5.09 7.39
N GLY A 56 -12.91 5.28 6.08
CA GLY A 56 -13.65 6.31 5.34
C GLY A 56 -15.15 6.03 5.24
N LYS A 57 -15.57 4.75 5.35
CA LYS A 57 -16.97 4.37 5.56
C LYS A 57 -17.41 4.53 7.03
N GLY A 58 -16.46 4.67 7.97
CA GLY A 58 -16.69 4.84 9.42
C GLY A 58 -16.46 6.26 9.95
N LEU A 59 -15.78 7.13 9.20
CA LEU A 59 -15.76 8.58 9.41
C LEU A 59 -17.10 9.09 8.89
N GLY A 60 -18.01 9.26 9.85
CA GLY A 60 -19.44 9.29 9.62
C GLY A 60 -19.86 10.16 8.44
N LYS A 61 -20.92 9.70 7.77
CA LYS A 61 -21.95 10.60 7.25
C LYS A 61 -22.64 11.30 8.43
N GLY A 62 -21.86 12.01 9.25
CA GLY A 62 -22.43 13.04 10.11
C GLY A 62 -22.89 14.17 9.18
N PRO A 63 -24.05 14.79 9.42
CA PRO A 63 -24.43 15.98 8.68
C PRO A 63 -23.26 16.97 8.76
N ARG A 64 -22.79 17.45 7.59
CA ARG A 64 -21.68 18.43 7.46
C ARG A 64 -21.85 19.62 8.40
N GLU A 65 -23.10 19.93 8.71
CA GLU A 65 -23.56 20.98 9.62
C GLU A 65 -23.11 20.82 11.07
N LEU A 66 -22.68 19.63 11.52
CA LEU A 66 -22.15 19.41 12.88
C LEU A 66 -20.77 20.05 13.09
N ALA A 67 -19.97 20.19 12.04
CA ALA A 67 -18.69 20.90 12.12
C ALA A 67 -18.91 22.41 12.27
N ASP A 68 -19.92 22.95 11.57
CA ASP A 68 -20.24 24.39 11.61
C ASP A 68 -21.05 24.77 12.86
N LYS A 69 -21.85 23.85 13.42
CA LYS A 69 -22.67 24.05 14.63
C LYS A 69 -22.11 23.37 15.87
N HIS A 70 -20.80 23.13 15.88
CA HIS A 70 -20.12 22.42 16.96
C HIS A 70 -20.39 23.06 18.34
N ASP A 71 -20.32 24.39 18.42
CA ASP A 71 -20.55 25.12 19.67
C ASP A 71 -22.01 25.11 20.10
N GLU A 72 -22.96 25.20 19.15
CA GLU A 72 -24.40 25.12 19.44
C GLU A 72 -24.80 23.71 19.92
N TYR A 73 -24.15 22.66 19.42
CA TYR A 73 -24.40 21.29 19.86
C TYR A 73 -23.81 20.99 21.25
N LEU A 74 -22.63 21.55 21.57
CA LEU A 74 -21.97 21.36 22.86
C LEU A 74 -22.57 22.22 23.97
N TYR A 75 -23.01 23.44 23.65
CA TYR A 75 -23.44 24.43 24.65
C TYR A 75 -24.90 24.86 24.52
N GLY A 76 -25.64 24.41 23.50
CA GLY A 76 -27.04 24.80 23.26
C GLY A 76 -28.08 24.06 24.10
N LYS A 77 -27.66 23.16 25.00
CA LYS A 77 -28.54 22.58 26.02
C LYS A 77 -28.14 23.05 27.41
N GLU A 78 -28.31 24.34 27.66
CA GLU A 78 -28.75 24.77 28.98
C GLU A 78 -29.99 25.64 28.78
N PRO A 79 -31.11 25.23 29.38
CA PRO A 79 -31.57 26.06 30.47
C PRO A 79 -31.87 25.23 31.70
N LEU A 80 -31.26 25.61 32.82
CA LEU A 80 -31.94 25.91 34.09
C LEU A 80 -30.97 26.61 35.04
#